data_AF-A0A935Q411-F1
#
_entry.id   AF-A0A935Q411-F1
#
_cell.length_a   1.000
_cell.length_b   1.000
_cell.length_c   1.000
_cell.angle_alpha   90.00
_cell.angle_beta   90.00
_cell.angle_gamma   90.00
#
_symmetry.space_group_name_H-M   'P 1'
#
loop_
_entity.id
_entity.type
_entity.pdbx_description
1 polymer ?
#
loop_
_entity_poly.entity_id
_entity_poly.type
_entity_poly.pdbx_seq_one_letter_code
_entity_poly.pdbx_strand_id
1 'polypeptide(L)'
;MRREVILASRRVYEEELRKSLRAICIPPDDGSPIDPARLDDTIAFMALSVGGISLAGAVDDPVFCEQILTVCRQAVERMATPDNESRTNAEVPDHARN
;
A
#
# COMPACT_ATOMS: atom_id res chain seq x y z
N MET A 1 23.59 17.98 -18.00
CA MET A 1 23.28 16.72 -18.72
C MET A 1 22.85 15.55 -17.82
N ARG A 2 23.72 14.83 -17.08
CA ARG A 2 23.27 13.63 -16.29
C ARG A 2 22.19 13.93 -15.25
N ARG A 3 22.28 15.07 -14.56
CA ARG A 3 21.30 15.49 -13.54
C ARG A 3 19.93 15.82 -14.14
N GLU A 4 19.89 16.46 -15.30
CA GLU A 4 18.65 16.83 -15.98
C GLU A 4 17.90 15.61 -16.50
N VAL A 5 18.63 14.62 -17.03
CA VAL A 5 18.05 13.34 -17.46
C VAL A 5 17.44 12.59 -16.28
N ILE A 6 18.13 12.51 -15.13
CA ILE A 6 17.58 11.88 -13.92
C ILE A 6 16.31 12.58 -13.44
N LEU A 7 16.29 13.92 -13.44
CA LEU A 7 15.10 14.68 -13.03
C LEU A 7 13.93 14.49 -14.00
N ALA A 8 14.19 14.46 -15.31
CA ALA A 8 13.19 14.18 -16.33
C ALA A 8 12.60 12.77 -16.17
N SER A 9 13.44 11.75 -15.99
CA SER A 9 12.98 10.38 -15.76
C SER A 9 12.16 10.25 -14.47
N ARG A 10 12.56 10.91 -13.38
CA ARG A 10 11.79 10.93 -12.13
C ARG A 10 10.40 11.53 -12.32
N ARG A 11 10.32 12.63 -13.07
CA ARG A 11 9.04 13.30 -13.36
C ARG A 11 8.11 12.42 -14.18
N VAL A 12 8.61 11.82 -15.26
CA VAL A 12 7.80 10.91 -16.10
C VAL A 12 7.33 9.70 -15.29
N TYR A 13 8.22 9.11 -14.49
CA TYR A 13 7.85 8.00 -13.60
C TYR A 13 6.77 8.40 -12.60
N GLU A 14 6.89 9.57 -11.98
CA GLU A 14 5.90 10.09 -11.03
C GLU A 14 4.53 10.32 -11.70
N GLU A 15 4.51 10.84 -12.93
CA GLU A 15 3.28 11.03 -13.71
C GLU A 15 2.61 9.69 -14.04
N GLU A 16 3.39 8.68 -14.48
CA GLU A 16 2.85 7.35 -14.77
C GLU A 16 2.41 6.60 -13.51
N LEU A 17 3.18 6.67 -12.43
CA LEU A 17 2.82 6.05 -11.15
C LEU A 17 1.49 6.59 -10.63
N ARG A 18 1.27 7.91 -10.71
CA ARG A 18 -0.04 8.49 -10.34
C ARG A 18 -1.17 7.94 -11.19
N LYS A 19 -0.99 7.75 -12.50
CA LYS A 19 -2.02 7.16 -13.36
C LYS A 19 -2.33 5.72 -12.95
N SER A 20 -1.30 4.91 -12.68
CA SER A 20 -1.46 3.54 -12.20
C SER A 20 -2.20 3.47 -10.87
N LEU A 21 -1.81 4.29 -9.88
CA LEU A 21 -2.48 4.35 -8.59
C LEU A 21 -3.96 4.72 -8.74
N ARG A 22 -4.26 5.75 -9.53
CA ARG A 22 -5.67 6.13 -9.80
C ARG A 22 -6.46 5.00 -10.43
N ALA A 23 -5.90 4.30 -11.40
CA ALA A 23 -6.57 3.17 -12.06
C ALA A 23 -6.87 2.01 -11.08
N ILE A 24 -6.02 1.78 -10.08
CA ILE A 24 -6.25 0.78 -9.02
C ILE A 24 -7.33 1.26 -8.03
N CYS A 25 -7.37 2.56 -7.73
CA CYS A 25 -8.31 3.14 -6.78
C CYS A 25 -9.72 3.40 -7.34
N ILE A 26 -9.91 3.50 -8.65
CA ILE A 26 -11.24 3.79 -9.24
C ILE A 26 -12.02 2.47 -9.33
N PRO A 27 -13.16 2.30 -8.62
CA PRO A 27 -14.07 1.20 -8.90
C PRO A 27 -14.55 1.30 -10.36
N PRO A 28 -14.78 0.17 -11.06
CA PRO A 28 -15.07 0.15 -12.48
C PRO A 28 -16.32 0.94 -12.93
N ASP A 29 -17.18 1.42 -12.03
CA ASP A 29 -18.55 1.82 -12.37
C ASP A 29 -19.02 3.20 -11.90
N ASP A 30 -18.16 4.08 -11.39
CA ASP A 30 -18.62 5.43 -11.05
C ASP A 30 -17.45 6.42 -11.13
N GLY A 31 -17.61 7.48 -11.91
CA GLY A 31 -16.69 8.63 -11.96
C GLY A 31 -16.57 9.40 -10.63
N SER A 32 -16.89 8.75 -9.52
CA SER A 32 -16.69 9.17 -8.15
C SER A 32 -15.24 9.57 -7.90
N PRO A 33 -15.02 10.61 -7.08
CA PRO A 33 -13.69 11.03 -6.67
C PRO A 33 -12.99 9.89 -5.92
N ILE A 34 -11.68 9.78 -6.11
CA ILE A 34 -10.86 8.80 -5.40
C ILE A 34 -10.83 9.17 -3.91
N ASP A 35 -11.24 8.22 -3.08
CA ASP A 35 -11.07 8.30 -1.63
C ASP A 35 -9.57 8.39 -1.28
N PRO A 36 -9.12 9.45 -0.57
CA PRO A 36 -7.75 9.58 -0.14
C PRO A 36 -7.23 8.40 0.68
N ALA A 37 -8.06 7.78 1.54
CA ALA A 37 -7.64 6.64 2.35
C ALA A 37 -7.31 5.42 1.45
N ARG A 38 -8.18 5.15 0.46
CA ARG A 38 -7.93 4.11 -0.54
C ARG A 38 -6.70 4.38 -1.39
N LEU A 39 -6.39 5.64 -1.68
CA LEU A 39 -5.15 6.02 -2.38
C LEU A 39 -3.92 5.73 -1.52
N ASP A 40 -3.94 6.09 -0.24
CA ASP A 40 -2.85 5.81 0.70
C ASP A 40 -2.62 4.30 0.86
N ASP A 41 -3.68 3.50 0.99
CA ASP A 41 -3.59 2.04 1.04
C ASP A 41 -2.98 1.45 -0.24
N THR A 42 -3.35 2.00 -1.40
CA THR A 42 -2.80 1.58 -2.69
C THR A 42 -1.32 1.95 -2.82
N ILE A 43 -0.92 3.12 -2.33
CA ILE A 43 0.49 3.53 -2.27
C ILE A 43 1.27 2.57 -1.36
N ALA A 44 0.73 2.27 -0.18
CA ALA A 44 1.37 1.37 0.78
C ALA A 44 1.50 -0.05 0.22
N PHE A 45 0.46 -0.57 -0.45
CA PHE A 45 0.49 -1.85 -1.17
C PHE A 45 1.59 -1.89 -2.24
N MET A 46 1.66 -0.85 -3.09
CA MET A 46 2.67 -0.77 -4.16
C MET A 46 4.08 -0.66 -3.60
N ALA A 47 4.28 0.17 -2.57
CA ALA A 47 5.56 0.35 -1.91
C ALA A 47 6.06 -0.95 -1.27
N LEU A 48 5.18 -1.69 -0.59
CA LEU A 48 5.51 -2.98 0.00
C LEU A 48 5.81 -4.04 -1.06
N SER A 49 5.02 -4.11 -2.13
CA SER A 49 5.22 -5.10 -3.20
C SER A 49 6.53 -4.85 -3.96
N VAL A 50 6.76 -3.62 -4.42
CA VAL A 50 7.98 -3.24 -5.16
C VAL A 50 9.20 -3.27 -4.25
N GLY A 51 9.07 -2.77 -3.02
CA GLY A 51 10.12 -2.79 -2.02
C GLY A 51 10.51 -4.21 -1.61
N GLY A 52 9.54 -5.10 -1.44
CA GLY A 52 9.76 -6.51 -1.13
C GLY A 52 10.55 -7.24 -2.22
N ILE A 53 10.17 -7.03 -3.49
CA ILE A 53 10.93 -7.56 -4.65
C ILE A 53 12.36 -7.01 -4.68
N SER A 54 12.51 -5.70 -4.44
CA SER A 54 13.83 -5.06 -4.45
C SER A 54 14.71 -5.57 -3.31
N LEU A 55 14.15 -5.77 -2.11
CA LEU A 55 14.86 -6.29 -0.95
C LEU A 55 15.27 -7.76 -1.15
N ALA A 56 14.37 -8.58 -1.69
CA ALA A 56 14.63 -9.97 -2.04
C ALA A 56 15.73 -10.10 -3.12
N GLY A 57 15.75 -9.19 -4.11
CA GLY A 57 16.78 -9.14 -5.14
C GLY A 57 18.15 -8.63 -4.67
N ALA A 58 18.24 -8.10 -3.44
CA ALA A 58 19.48 -7.59 -2.87
C ALA A 58 20.24 -8.64 -2.03
N VAL A 59 19.71 -9.86 -1.90
CA VAL A 59 20.31 -10.95 -1.12
C VAL A 59 20.69 -12.14 -2.01
N ASP A 60 21.83 -12.77 -1.71
CA ASP A 60 22.34 -13.92 -2.49
C ASP A 60 21.75 -15.27 -2.04
N ASP A 61 21.25 -15.36 -0.80
CA ASP A 61 20.69 -16.59 -0.25
C ASP A 61 19.26 -16.83 -0.79
N PRO A 62 19.04 -17.90 -1.59
CA PRO A 62 17.74 -18.18 -2.17
C PRO A 62 16.68 -18.51 -1.11
N VAL A 63 17.04 -19.12 0.02
CA VAL A 63 16.09 -19.44 1.09
C VAL A 63 15.62 -18.16 1.77
N PHE A 64 16.54 -17.25 2.04
CA PHE A 64 16.21 -15.96 2.64
C PHE A 64 15.42 -15.05 1.68
N CYS A 65 15.73 -15.08 0.38
CA CYS A 65 14.96 -14.43 -0.67
C CYS A 65 13.48 -14.87 -0.65
N GLU A 66 13.23 -16.18 -0.67
CA GLU A 66 11.88 -16.74 -0.58
C GLU A 66 11.17 -16.36 0.73
N GLN A 67 11.91 -16.32 1.84
CA GLN A 67 11.37 -15.88 3.12
C GLN A 67 10.91 -14.41 3.08
N ILE A 68 11.71 -13.51 2.50
CA ILE A 68 11.35 -12.09 2.33
C ILE A 68 10.06 -11.97 1.51
N LEU A 69 10.01 -12.63 0.35
CA LEU A 69 8.84 -12.61 -0.53
C LEU A 69 7.59 -13.15 0.16
N THR A 70 7.72 -14.24 0.91
CA THR A 70 6.63 -14.83 1.69
C THR A 70 6.09 -13.86 2.74
N VAL A 71 6.97 -13.19 3.50
CA VAL A 71 6.57 -12.21 4.52
C VAL A 71 5.89 -11.00 3.88
N CYS A 72 6.44 -10.47 2.78
CA CYS A 72 5.84 -9.36 2.06
C CYS A 72 4.43 -9.70 1.55
N ARG A 73 4.25 -10.91 0.99
CA ARG A 73 2.93 -11.40 0.56
C ARG A 73 1.94 -11.45 1.72
N GLN A 74 2.32 -12.04 2.85
CA GLN A 74 1.44 -12.12 4.03
C GLN A 74 1.05 -10.73 4.56
N ALA A 75 1.97 -9.78 4.53
CA ALA A 75 1.68 -8.40 4.95
C ALA A 75 0.69 -7.72 3.99
N VAL A 76 0.86 -7.91 2.68
CA VAL A 76 -0.11 -7.44 1.66
C VAL A 76 -1.50 -8.06 1.87
N GLU A 77 -1.59 -9.36 2.15
CA GLU A 77 -2.86 -10.03 2.40
C GLU A 77 -3.59 -9.43 3.61
N ARG A 78 -2.87 -9.06 4.68
CA ARG A 78 -3.46 -8.38 5.85
C ARG A 78 -4.01 -7.00 5.52
N MET A 79 -3.38 -6.26 4.61
CA MET A 79 -3.85 -4.95 4.16
C MET A 79 -5.13 -5.05 3.30
N ALA A 80 -5.33 -6.19 2.61
CA ALA A 80 -6.48 -6.42 1.75
C ALA A 80 -7.72 -6.90 2.53
N THR A 81 -7.53 -7.52 3.70
CA THR A 81 -8.63 -7.81 4.62
C THR A 81 -9.10 -6.51 5.26
N PRO A 82 -10.37 -6.09 5.05
CA PRO A 82 -10.90 -4.95 5.77
C PRO A 82 -10.85 -5.26 7.26
N ASP A 83 -10.34 -4.32 8.06
CA ASP A 83 -10.49 -4.33 9.51
C ASP A 83 -11.99 -4.36 9.84
N ASN A 84 -12.55 -5.57 9.98
CA ASN A 84 -13.85 -5.80 10.60
C ASN A 84 -13.79 -5.64 12.14
N GLU A 85 -12.70 -5.10 12.66
CA GLU A 85 -12.52 -4.79 14.07
C GLU A 85 -12.22 -3.31 14.27
N SER A 86 -13.08 -2.46 13.72
CA SER A 86 -13.46 -1.25 14.47
C SER A 86 -14.08 -1.74 15.78
N ARG A 87 -13.21 -1.89 16.78
CA ARG A 87 -13.47 -2.11 18.21
C ARG A 87 -14.94 -1.93 18.55
N THR A 88 -15.60 -3.07 18.77
CA THR A 88 -16.76 -3.24 19.63
C THR A 88 -16.84 -2.09 20.63
N ASN A 89 -17.96 -1.37 20.56
CA ASN A 89 -18.46 -0.46 21.58
C ASN A 89 -17.77 -0.75 22.92
N ALA A 90 -16.86 0.13 23.34
CA ALA A 90 -16.49 0.20 24.74
C ALA A 90 -17.76 0.61 25.46
N GLU A 91 -18.51 -0.39 25.90
CA GLU A 91 -19.60 -0.30 26.85
C GLU A 91 -19.05 0.50 28.03
N VAL A 92 -19.38 1.79 28.08
CA VAL A 92 -19.17 2.61 29.27
C VAL A 92 -20.12 2.02 30.30
N PRO A 93 -19.63 1.42 31.40
CA PRO A 93 -20.52 1.04 32.48
C PRO A 93 -21.09 2.33 33.02
N ASP A 94 -22.42 2.46 32.98
CA ASP A 94 -23.17 3.54 33.63
C ASP A 94 -22.98 3.41 35.15
N HIS A 95 -21.85 3.93 35.63
CA HIS A 95 -21.64 4.12 37.05
C HIS A 95 -22.29 5.43 37.48
N ALA A 96 -23.47 5.23 38.08
CA ALA A 96 -24.04 6.02 39.16
C ALA A 96 -24.51 7.44 38.82
N ARG A 97 -25.82 7.61 38.91
CA ARG A 97 -26.39 8.84 39.43
C ARG A 97 -27.59 8.57 40.35
N ASN A 98 -27.23 8.49 41.64
CA ASN A 98 -27.92 8.99 42.84
C ASN A 98 -29.45 8.90 42.91
#